data_AF-A0AAX2ISB1-F1
#
_entry.id   AF-A0AAX2ISB1-F1
#
_cell.length_a   1.000
_cell.length_b   1.000
_cell.length_c   1.000
_cell.angle_alpha   90.00
_cell.angle_beta   90.00
_cell.angle_gamma   90.00
#
_symmetry.space_group_name_H-M   'P 1'
#
loop_
_entity.id
_entity.type
_entity.pdbx_description
1 polymer ?
#
loop_
_entity_poly.entity_id
_entity_poly.type
_entity_poly.pdbx_seq_one_letter_code
_entity_poly.pdbx_strand_id
1 'polypeptide(L)'
;MEYLESLRNIGIVPSKEVYWNLSVPQLISQTLKNGQGIITESGALACDTGEFTGRSPKDKYIVKDDETKDSIWWGEVNHPFTPEDFDRLYDSVLTHLSGKDIYVRDACACAKPEYKLNIKVITETPWANLFVNNLFLRPTEAELETFQHEWLILNAPEFKAIPEIHKTRQHNFTIINFTKKIILIGGSGYTGEIKKGIFTVLNYILPFEQNILSMHCSANIGVNGDTSVFFGLSGTGKTTLSADPLRKLIGDDEHGWDHESVFNFEGGCYAKCVNLSEEKEPQIFSAIRSGTLLENVRFLKERRGWTMIIFR
;
A
#
# COMPACT_ATOMS: atom_id res chain seq x y z
N MET A 1 13.78 23.02 -6.96
CA MET A 1 14.50 23.26 -5.69
C MET A 1 13.62 22.88 -4.50
N GLU A 2 12.33 23.22 -4.54
CA GLU A 2 11.33 22.91 -3.49
C GLU A 2 11.16 21.41 -3.17
N TYR A 3 11.17 20.53 -4.19
CA TYR A 3 11.04 19.08 -3.98
C TYR A 3 12.18 18.46 -3.15
N LEU A 4 13.44 18.83 -3.41
CA LEU A 4 14.58 18.31 -2.65
C LEU A 4 14.63 18.89 -1.23
N GLU A 5 14.16 20.12 -1.06
CA GLU A 5 14.02 20.73 0.27
C GLU A 5 12.95 19.99 1.10
N SER A 6 11.84 19.60 0.48
CA SER A 6 10.82 18.77 1.16
C SER A 6 11.39 17.44 1.69
N LEU A 7 12.32 16.82 0.95
CA LEU A 7 13.01 15.60 1.38
C LEU A 7 14.00 15.87 2.52
N ARG A 8 14.73 16.99 2.47
CA ARG A 8 15.65 17.39 3.55
C ARG A 8 14.90 17.70 4.84
N ASN A 9 13.70 18.28 4.76
CA ASN A 9 12.87 18.59 5.92
C ASN A 9 12.41 17.33 6.66
N ILE A 10 12.27 16.20 5.95
CA ILE A 10 12.00 14.89 6.57
C ILE A 10 13.28 14.10 6.86
N GLY A 11 14.46 14.71 6.71
CA GLY A 11 15.76 14.10 7.03
C GLY A 11 16.38 13.21 5.94
N ILE A 12 15.81 13.16 4.73
CA ILE A 12 16.46 12.51 3.58
C ILE A 12 17.38 13.51 2.89
N VAL A 13 18.65 13.16 2.76
CA VAL A 13 19.65 13.92 1.99
C VAL A 13 20.12 13.05 0.83
N PRO A 14 19.44 13.10 -0.33
CA PRO A 14 19.71 12.17 -1.42
C PRO A 14 21.13 12.31 -1.95
N SER A 15 21.86 11.19 -1.97
CA SER A 15 23.18 11.06 -2.60
C SER A 15 23.11 10.39 -3.98
N LYS A 16 21.92 9.90 -4.36
CA LYS A 16 21.61 9.30 -5.66
C LYS A 16 20.33 9.91 -6.27
N GLU A 17 19.78 9.25 -7.28
CA GLU A 17 18.67 9.79 -8.07
C GLU A 17 17.35 9.76 -7.28
N VAL A 18 16.56 10.82 -7.46
CA VAL A 18 15.21 10.94 -6.91
C VAL A 18 14.22 11.02 -8.06
N TYR A 19 13.29 10.06 -8.11
CA TYR A 19 12.30 9.96 -9.15
C TYR A 19 10.91 10.32 -8.62
N TRP A 20 10.38 11.46 -9.07
CA TRP A 20 9.10 11.98 -8.58
C TRP A 20 7.95 11.66 -9.54
N ASN A 21 6.85 11.09 -9.03
CA ASN A 21 5.60 10.85 -9.74
C ASN A 21 5.76 10.23 -11.15
N LEU A 22 6.72 9.30 -11.32
CA LEU A 22 6.97 8.66 -12.62
C LEU A 22 5.68 8.04 -13.21
N SER A 23 5.53 8.09 -14.52
CA SER A 23 4.44 7.39 -15.19
C SER A 23 4.57 5.86 -15.06
N VAL A 24 3.46 5.16 -15.25
CA VAL A 24 3.43 3.68 -15.22
C VAL A 24 4.47 3.05 -16.17
N PRO A 25 4.62 3.49 -17.45
CA PRO A 25 5.66 2.96 -18.33
C PRO A 25 7.09 3.22 -17.82
N GLN A 26 7.34 4.38 -17.20
CA GLN A 26 8.65 4.71 -16.62
C GLN A 26 8.97 3.80 -15.43
N LEU A 27 8.00 3.55 -14.54
CA LEU A 27 8.18 2.64 -13.40
C LEU A 27 8.42 1.20 -13.85
N ILE A 28 7.67 0.72 -14.85
CA ILE A 28 7.89 -0.59 -15.45
C ILE A 28 9.30 -0.66 -16.04
N SER A 29 9.70 0.33 -16.83
CA SER A 29 11.03 0.40 -17.46
C SER A 29 12.16 0.39 -16.41
N GLN A 30 12.04 1.16 -15.34
CA GLN A 30 13.02 1.17 -14.24
C GLN A 30 13.08 -0.18 -13.52
N THR A 31 11.92 -0.81 -13.28
CA THR A 31 11.88 -2.15 -12.67
C THR A 31 12.64 -3.18 -13.51
N LEU A 32 12.43 -3.18 -14.83
CA LEU A 32 13.11 -4.08 -15.76
C LEU A 32 14.61 -3.77 -15.85
N LYS A 33 14.98 -2.49 -15.93
CA LYS A 33 16.37 -2.03 -15.98
C LYS A 33 17.17 -2.47 -14.75
N ASN A 34 16.53 -2.46 -13.58
CA ASN A 34 17.13 -2.87 -12.32
C ASN A 34 17.10 -4.39 -12.09
N GLY A 35 16.55 -5.17 -13.02
CA GLY A 35 16.42 -6.63 -12.88
C GLY A 35 15.45 -7.05 -11.77
N GLN A 36 14.50 -6.18 -11.41
CA GLN A 36 13.57 -6.36 -10.29
C GLN A 36 12.21 -6.95 -10.69
N GLY A 37 12.06 -7.35 -11.96
CA GLY A 37 10.83 -7.96 -12.45
C GLY A 37 10.94 -8.40 -13.91
N ILE A 38 9.88 -9.03 -14.40
CA ILE A 38 9.74 -9.48 -15.80
C ILE A 38 8.36 -9.09 -16.35
N ILE A 39 8.24 -9.03 -17.68
CA ILE A 39 6.95 -8.85 -18.34
C ILE A 39 6.34 -10.21 -18.67
N THR A 40 5.08 -10.40 -18.29
CA THR A 40 4.29 -11.60 -18.60
C THR A 40 3.78 -11.57 -20.05
N GLU A 41 3.24 -12.69 -20.52
CA GLU A 41 2.58 -12.77 -21.84
C GLU A 41 1.41 -11.79 -21.99
N SER A 42 0.69 -11.49 -20.90
CA SER A 42 -0.37 -10.48 -20.88
C SER A 42 0.14 -9.03 -20.85
N GLY A 43 1.46 -8.83 -20.77
CA GLY A 43 2.09 -7.52 -20.66
C GLY A 43 2.15 -6.94 -19.25
N ALA A 44 1.66 -7.68 -18.24
CA ALA A 44 1.75 -7.28 -16.83
C ALA A 44 3.21 -7.36 -16.33
N LEU A 45 3.56 -6.53 -15.35
CA LEU A 45 4.84 -6.61 -14.67
C LEU A 45 4.72 -7.61 -13.50
N ALA A 46 5.59 -8.60 -13.45
CA ALA A 46 5.69 -9.52 -12.32
C ALA A 46 6.97 -9.26 -11.52
N CYS A 47 6.85 -9.21 -10.19
CA CYS A 47 7.97 -9.03 -9.26
C CYS A 47 7.90 -10.03 -8.10
N ASP A 48 9.04 -10.20 -7.42
CA ASP A 48 9.13 -11.00 -6.19
C ASP A 48 9.35 -10.07 -5.00
N THR A 49 8.61 -10.28 -3.91
CA THR A 49 8.69 -9.45 -2.70
C THR A 49 9.77 -9.95 -1.72
N GLY A 50 10.51 -10.99 -2.11
CA GLY A 50 11.61 -11.58 -1.35
C GLY A 50 11.11 -12.57 -0.30
N GLU A 51 11.72 -12.52 0.88
CA GLU A 51 11.43 -13.46 1.99
C GLU A 51 9.96 -13.43 2.44
N PHE A 52 9.35 -12.25 2.43
CA PHE A 52 7.98 -12.05 2.91
C PHE A 52 7.02 -11.95 1.73
N THR A 53 6.19 -12.98 1.55
CA THR A 53 5.14 -13.04 0.52
C THR A 53 3.74 -12.73 1.06
N GLY A 54 3.67 -12.26 2.31
CA GLY A 54 2.45 -11.92 3.02
C GLY A 54 2.74 -11.01 4.22
N ARG A 55 1.67 -10.62 4.91
CA ARG A 55 1.78 -9.75 6.10
C ARG A 55 2.58 -10.40 7.22
N SER A 56 3.21 -9.57 8.03
CA SER A 56 3.92 -9.96 9.26
C SER A 56 3.29 -9.34 10.50
N PRO A 57 2.11 -9.82 10.98
CA PRO A 57 1.37 -9.18 12.08
C PRO A 57 2.15 -9.01 13.38
N LYS A 58 3.06 -9.95 13.68
CA LYS A 58 3.92 -9.91 14.88
C LYS A 58 5.04 -8.86 14.80
N ASP A 59 5.26 -8.28 13.62
CA ASP A 59 6.26 -7.24 13.36
C ASP A 59 5.61 -5.89 13.04
N LYS A 60 4.30 -5.78 13.29
CA LYS A 60 3.57 -4.53 13.20
C LYS A 60 3.49 -3.88 14.58
N TYR A 61 3.89 -2.63 14.67
CA TYR A 61 3.88 -1.84 15.89
C TYR A 61 3.14 -0.51 15.70
N ILE A 62 2.68 0.06 16.80
CA ILE A 62 2.13 1.42 16.86
C ILE A 62 2.91 2.15 17.96
N VAL A 63 3.38 3.36 17.65
CA VAL A 63 4.06 4.20 18.63
C VAL A 63 3.09 4.53 19.75
N LYS A 64 3.49 4.29 21.00
CA LYS A 64 2.73 4.58 22.21
C LYS A 64 3.26 5.85 22.84
N ASP A 65 2.57 6.94 22.59
CA ASP A 65 2.83 8.30 23.06
C ASP A 65 1.58 8.91 23.71
N ASP A 66 1.61 10.20 24.03
CA ASP A 66 0.46 10.88 24.65
C ASP A 66 -0.81 10.87 23.80
N GLU A 67 -0.69 10.84 22.47
CA GLU A 67 -1.80 10.82 21.51
C GLU A 67 -2.51 9.46 21.50
N THR A 68 -1.74 8.38 21.63
CA THR A 68 -2.21 7.01 21.37
C THR A 68 -2.37 6.14 22.61
N LYS A 69 -1.73 6.50 23.74
CA LYS A 69 -1.64 5.66 24.94
C LYS A 69 -2.99 5.19 25.48
N ASP A 70 -4.02 6.03 25.39
CA ASP A 70 -5.35 5.80 25.97
C ASP A 70 -6.43 5.48 24.91
N SER A 71 -6.14 5.71 23.62
CA SER A 71 -7.09 5.53 22.52
C SER A 71 -6.89 4.23 21.74
N ILE A 72 -5.67 3.68 21.73
CA ILE A 72 -5.36 2.42 21.06
C ILE A 72 -5.67 1.22 21.95
N TRP A 73 -6.33 0.22 21.37
CA TRP A 73 -6.53 -1.08 22.01
C TRP A 73 -5.25 -1.92 21.95
N TRP A 74 -4.37 -1.77 22.95
CA TRP A 74 -3.09 -2.48 23.06
C TRP A 74 -3.27 -3.98 23.30
N GLY A 75 -2.44 -4.82 22.66
CA GLY A 75 -2.48 -6.28 22.83
C GLY A 75 -1.74 -7.03 21.72
N GLU A 76 -2.15 -8.28 21.47
CA GLU A 76 -1.55 -9.18 20.47
C GLU A 76 -1.63 -8.69 19.00
N VAL A 77 -2.45 -7.66 18.74
CA VAL A 77 -2.60 -7.06 17.41
C VAL A 77 -1.85 -5.73 17.31
N ASN A 78 -1.97 -4.89 18.33
CA ASN A 78 -1.37 -3.55 18.38
C ASN A 78 -0.22 -3.57 19.39
N HIS A 79 0.98 -3.89 18.90
CA HIS A 79 2.18 -3.94 19.72
C HIS A 79 2.69 -2.52 19.97
N PRO A 80 2.97 -2.13 21.22
CA PRO A 80 3.50 -0.80 21.52
C PRO A 80 4.95 -0.67 21.04
N PHE A 81 5.31 0.53 20.60
CA PHE A 81 6.68 0.96 20.32
C PHE A 81 6.94 2.30 21.01
N THR A 82 8.12 2.54 21.58
CA THR A 82 8.36 3.85 22.21
C THR A 82 8.70 4.92 21.17
N PRO A 83 8.42 6.21 21.44
CA PRO A 83 8.82 7.31 20.56
C PRO A 83 10.34 7.34 20.31
N GLU A 84 11.15 7.07 21.34
CA GLU A 84 12.62 7.12 21.24
C GLU A 84 13.19 5.98 20.38
N ASP A 85 12.59 4.79 20.48
CA ASP A 85 12.97 3.67 19.63
C ASP A 85 12.51 3.90 18.19
N PHE A 86 11.34 4.51 17.98
CA PHE A 86 10.87 4.91 16.66
C PHE A 86 11.84 5.89 16.02
N ASP A 87 12.24 6.93 16.73
CA ASP A 87 13.14 7.98 16.21
C ASP A 87 14.50 7.41 15.81
N ARG A 88 15.07 6.53 16.63
CA ARG A 88 16.33 5.84 16.31
C ARG A 88 16.24 5.01 15.03
N LEU A 89 15.16 4.25 14.87
CA LEU A 89 14.94 3.43 13.69
C LEU A 89 14.62 4.29 12.46
N TYR A 90 13.84 5.36 12.63
CA TYR A 90 13.54 6.33 11.59
C TYR A 90 14.82 6.95 11.03
N ASP A 91 15.71 7.46 11.88
CA ASP A 91 17.00 8.03 11.47
C ASP A 91 17.88 7.04 10.68
N SER A 92 17.84 5.77 11.09
CA SER A 92 18.57 4.69 10.42
C SER A 92 18.01 4.41 9.02
N VAL A 93 16.67 4.42 8.88
CA VAL A 93 15.99 4.26 7.59
C VAL A 93 16.23 5.47 6.68
N LEU A 94 16.18 6.69 7.21
CA LEU A 94 16.49 7.91 6.45
C LEU A 94 17.92 7.89 5.91
N THR A 95 18.87 7.47 6.73
CA THR A 95 20.27 7.31 6.34
C THR A 95 20.41 6.30 5.20
N HIS A 96 19.72 5.15 5.30
CA HIS A 96 19.68 4.14 4.25
C HIS A 96 19.08 4.68 2.95
N LEU A 97 17.90 5.30 3.00
CA LEU A 97 17.22 5.84 1.81
C LEU A 97 18.01 6.98 1.16
N SER A 98 18.73 7.78 1.95
CA SER A 98 19.64 8.82 1.44
C SER A 98 20.76 8.25 0.56
N GLY A 99 21.14 6.99 0.77
CA GLY A 99 22.14 6.24 -0.01
C GLY A 99 21.61 5.51 -1.24
N LYS A 100 20.30 5.63 -1.56
CA LYS A 100 19.60 4.84 -2.56
C LYS A 100 18.98 5.71 -3.64
N ASP A 101 18.76 5.11 -4.81
CA ASP A 101 17.78 5.67 -5.74
C ASP A 101 16.41 5.53 -5.06
N ILE A 102 15.62 6.60 -5.04
CA ILE A 102 14.32 6.61 -4.38
C ILE A 102 13.22 7.07 -5.32
N TYR A 103 12.03 6.51 -5.14
CA TYR A 103 10.85 6.81 -5.94
C TYR A 103 9.79 7.44 -5.03
N VAL A 104 9.41 8.67 -5.34
CA VAL A 104 8.45 9.45 -4.57
C VAL A 104 7.12 9.48 -5.32
N ARG A 105 6.04 9.13 -4.63
CA ARG A 105 4.67 9.19 -5.14
C ARG A 105 3.82 10.05 -4.23
N ASP A 106 3.16 11.04 -4.81
CA ASP A 106 2.02 11.72 -4.20
C ASP A 106 0.75 10.98 -4.62
N ALA A 107 -0.03 10.58 -3.63
CA ALA A 107 -1.28 9.84 -3.81
C ALA A 107 -2.32 10.29 -2.77
N CYS A 108 -3.56 9.85 -2.91
CA CYS A 108 -4.59 10.10 -1.93
C CYS A 108 -5.31 8.80 -1.52
N ALA A 109 -5.74 8.72 -0.26
CA ALA A 109 -6.71 7.73 0.18
C ALA A 109 -8.06 8.43 0.46
N CYS A 110 -9.15 7.65 0.47
CA CYS A 110 -10.54 8.10 0.59
C CYS A 110 -11.04 8.89 -0.62
N ALA A 111 -12.01 8.31 -1.33
CA ALA A 111 -12.61 8.91 -2.53
C ALA A 111 -13.52 10.09 -2.21
N LYS A 112 -13.96 10.21 -0.96
CA LYS A 112 -14.83 11.29 -0.50
C LYS A 112 -13.99 12.51 -0.08
N PRO A 113 -14.11 13.68 -0.73
CA PRO A 113 -13.23 14.84 -0.50
C PRO A 113 -13.11 15.29 0.95
N GLU A 114 -14.19 15.19 1.73
CA GLU A 114 -14.26 15.57 3.14
C GLU A 114 -13.33 14.74 4.03
N TYR A 115 -13.01 13.52 3.60
CA TYR A 115 -12.18 12.55 4.32
C TYR A 115 -10.91 12.17 3.54
N LYS A 116 -10.64 12.89 2.46
CA LYS A 116 -9.50 12.65 1.58
C LYS A 116 -8.21 12.84 2.37
N LEU A 117 -7.33 11.85 2.30
CA LEU A 117 -6.05 11.84 2.98
C LEU A 117 -4.93 11.96 1.95
N ASN A 118 -4.16 13.04 2.01
CA ASN A 118 -2.99 13.20 1.14
C ASN A 118 -1.81 12.40 1.67
N ILE A 119 -1.30 11.45 0.87
CA ILE A 119 -0.20 10.56 1.24
C ILE A 119 1.00 10.80 0.34
N LYS A 120 2.19 10.90 0.94
CA LYS A 120 3.47 10.83 0.22
C LYS A 120 4.12 9.50 0.52
N VAL A 121 4.47 8.76 -0.51
CA VAL A 121 5.08 7.44 -0.38
C VAL A 121 6.45 7.45 -1.04
N ILE A 122 7.47 7.14 -0.25
CA ILE A 122 8.87 7.03 -0.70
C ILE A 122 9.25 5.56 -0.66
N THR A 123 9.56 5.00 -1.81
CA THR A 123 9.95 3.59 -1.96
C THR A 123 11.39 3.48 -2.45
N GLU A 124 12.08 2.45 -2.00
CA GLU A 124 13.39 2.04 -2.55
C GLU A 124 13.25 1.41 -3.95
N THR A 125 12.08 0.85 -4.27
CA THR A 125 11.86 0.14 -5.53
C THR A 125 10.81 0.82 -6.42
N PRO A 126 10.98 0.79 -7.76
CA PRO A 126 10.01 1.34 -8.70
C PRO A 126 8.70 0.54 -8.74
N TRP A 127 8.74 -0.79 -8.55
CA TRP A 127 7.54 -1.62 -8.58
C TRP A 127 6.65 -1.41 -7.34
N ALA A 128 7.22 -1.13 -6.17
CA ALA A 128 6.42 -0.72 -5.00
C ALA A 128 5.79 0.66 -5.23
N ASN A 129 6.46 1.56 -5.95
CA ASN A 129 5.87 2.84 -6.36
C ASN A 129 4.73 2.65 -7.38
N LEU A 130 4.84 1.67 -8.28
CA LEU A 130 3.77 1.26 -9.19
C LEU A 130 2.57 0.73 -8.42
N PHE A 131 2.80 -0.08 -7.38
CA PHE A 131 1.74 -0.54 -6.49
C PHE A 131 0.97 0.64 -5.89
N VAL A 132 1.66 1.65 -5.36
CA VAL A 132 1.02 2.86 -4.80
C VAL A 132 0.18 3.58 -5.86
N ASN A 133 0.73 3.77 -7.07
CA ASN A 133 -0.01 4.40 -8.19
C ASN A 133 -1.27 3.63 -8.59
N ASN A 134 -1.21 2.31 -8.52
CA ASN A 134 -2.33 1.44 -8.91
C ASN A 134 -3.39 1.36 -7.82
N LEU A 135 -2.98 1.31 -6.55
CA LEU A 135 -3.87 1.09 -5.43
C LEU A 135 -4.57 2.34 -4.94
N PHE A 136 -3.85 3.45 -4.79
CA PHE A 136 -4.39 4.68 -4.22
C PHE A 136 -4.95 5.60 -5.29
N LEU A 137 -5.70 6.62 -4.86
CA LEU A 137 -6.23 7.64 -5.76
C LEU A 137 -5.08 8.51 -6.28
N ARG A 138 -5.15 8.85 -7.57
CA ARG A 138 -4.14 9.67 -8.24
C ARG A 138 -4.59 11.14 -8.21
N PRO A 139 -3.81 12.05 -7.59
CA PRO A 139 -4.09 13.47 -7.67
C PRO A 139 -4.06 13.94 -9.13
N THR A 140 -4.87 14.94 -9.45
CA THR A 140 -4.81 15.64 -10.73
C THR A 140 -3.54 16.49 -10.83
N GLU A 141 -3.16 16.88 -12.04
CA GLU A 141 -2.00 17.77 -12.24
C GLU A 141 -2.14 19.08 -11.45
N ALA A 142 -3.35 19.66 -11.39
CA ALA A 142 -3.63 20.86 -10.60
C ALA A 142 -3.51 20.64 -9.09
N GLU A 143 -3.91 19.47 -8.59
CA GLU A 143 -3.73 19.12 -7.17
C GLU A 143 -2.25 18.90 -6.83
N LEU A 144 -1.45 18.42 -7.78
CA LEU A 144 0.00 18.21 -7.60
C LEU A 144 0.78 19.52 -7.42
N GLU A 145 0.34 20.61 -8.07
CA GLU A 145 1.00 21.93 -7.96
C GLU A 145 1.01 22.48 -6.53
N THR A 146 0.00 22.12 -5.73
CA THR A 146 -0.17 22.59 -4.35
C THR A 146 -0.19 21.45 -3.33
N PHE A 147 0.33 20.28 -3.72
CA PHE A 147 0.19 19.06 -2.93
C PHE A 147 0.95 19.15 -1.61
N GLN A 148 0.21 19.03 -0.51
CA GLN A 148 0.75 18.86 0.82
C GLN A 148 0.32 17.51 1.37
N HIS A 149 1.30 16.70 1.73
CA HIS A 149 1.05 15.40 2.33
C HIS A 149 0.71 15.56 3.81
N GLU A 150 -0.28 14.82 4.26
CA GLU A 150 -0.63 14.68 5.67
C GLU A 150 0.07 13.48 6.30
N TRP A 151 0.25 12.42 5.52
CA TRP A 151 0.92 11.19 5.94
C TRP A 151 2.10 10.87 5.04
N LEU A 152 3.19 10.43 5.67
CA LEU A 152 4.39 9.96 4.99
C LEU A 152 4.53 8.45 5.17
N ILE A 153 4.77 7.74 4.08
CA ILE A 153 5.12 6.32 4.09
C ILE A 153 6.55 6.18 3.58
N LEU A 154 7.41 5.55 4.38
CA LEU A 154 8.76 5.17 3.98
C LEU A 154 8.82 3.65 3.84
N ASN A 155 9.12 3.16 2.64
CA ASN A 155 9.22 1.75 2.33
C ASN A 155 10.65 1.41 1.87
N ALA A 156 11.40 0.76 2.76
CA ALA A 156 12.80 0.40 2.60
C ALA A 156 12.99 -1.14 2.77
N PRO A 157 12.50 -1.96 1.82
CA PRO A 157 12.53 -3.41 1.94
C PRO A 157 13.95 -4.00 2.10
N GLU A 158 14.99 -3.33 1.59
CA GLU A 158 16.37 -3.79 1.76
C GLU A 158 16.99 -3.39 3.11
N PHE A 159 16.39 -2.43 3.83
CA PHE A 159 16.83 -2.09 5.18
C PHE A 159 16.43 -3.19 6.16
N LYS A 160 17.42 -3.82 6.79
CA LYS A 160 17.21 -4.90 7.78
C LYS A 160 17.48 -4.35 9.17
N ALA A 161 16.44 -4.27 10.00
CA ALA A 161 16.60 -3.85 11.39
C ALA A 161 17.49 -4.84 12.15
N ILE A 162 18.36 -4.30 12.98
CA ILE A 162 19.11 -5.02 14.02
C ILE A 162 18.27 -4.99 15.32
N PRO A 163 17.65 -6.11 15.75
CA PRO A 163 16.74 -6.17 16.90
C PRO A 163 17.30 -5.54 18.18
N GLU A 164 18.57 -5.77 18.47
CA GLU A 164 19.23 -5.31 19.69
C GLU A 164 19.32 -3.78 19.76
N ILE A 165 19.48 -3.13 18.60
CA ILE A 165 19.63 -1.68 18.43
C ILE A 165 18.28 -1.00 18.24
N HIS A 166 17.47 -1.55 17.33
CA HIS A 166 16.22 -0.92 16.89
C HIS A 166 14.99 -1.38 17.67
N LYS A 167 15.14 -2.33 18.61
CA LYS A 167 14.06 -2.85 19.47
C LYS A 167 12.88 -3.47 18.72
N THR A 168 13.12 -3.92 17.49
CA THR A 168 12.20 -4.76 16.73
C THR A 168 12.34 -6.23 17.14
N ARG A 169 11.31 -7.05 16.92
CA ARG A 169 11.35 -8.50 17.15
C ARG A 169 12.34 -9.23 16.24
N GLN A 170 12.41 -8.80 14.99
CA GLN A 170 13.33 -9.34 13.97
C GLN A 170 13.66 -8.25 12.93
N HIS A 171 14.22 -8.64 11.79
CA HIS A 171 14.79 -7.69 10.84
C HIS A 171 13.77 -6.91 10.00
N ASN A 172 12.53 -7.39 9.88
CA ASN A 172 11.42 -6.67 9.25
C ASN A 172 10.55 -5.99 10.30
N PHE A 173 9.87 -4.92 9.88
CA PHE A 173 8.99 -4.14 10.74
C PHE A 173 8.00 -3.32 9.90
N THR A 174 6.87 -3.01 10.50
CA THR A 174 5.92 -1.99 10.03
C THR A 174 5.46 -1.19 11.23
N ILE A 175 5.85 0.07 11.33
CA ILE A 175 5.58 0.90 12.52
C ILE A 175 4.77 2.11 12.11
N ILE A 176 3.67 2.36 12.82
CA ILE A 176 2.79 3.51 12.60
C ILE A 176 2.97 4.49 13.75
N ASN A 177 3.28 5.74 13.43
CA ASN A 177 3.36 6.84 14.38
C ASN A 177 2.27 7.86 14.04
N PHE A 178 1.22 7.93 14.86
CA PHE A 178 0.07 8.83 14.63
C PHE A 178 0.41 10.29 14.90
N THR A 179 1.22 10.59 15.92
CA THR A 179 1.67 11.95 16.23
C THR A 179 2.51 12.55 15.09
N LYS A 180 3.47 11.78 14.58
CA LYS A 180 4.31 12.22 13.45
C LYS A 180 3.64 12.02 12.08
N LYS A 181 2.52 11.30 12.03
CA LYS A 181 1.82 10.86 10.80
C LYS A 181 2.75 10.12 9.82
N ILE A 182 3.50 9.15 10.33
CA ILE A 182 4.48 8.37 9.57
C ILE A 182 4.15 6.87 9.64
N ILE A 183 4.27 6.19 8.50
CA ILE A 183 4.33 4.73 8.41
C ILE A 183 5.72 4.34 7.94
N LEU A 184 6.44 3.56 8.76
CA LEU A 184 7.80 3.12 8.50
C LEU A 184 7.83 1.62 8.24
N ILE A 185 8.20 1.20 7.04
CA ILE A 185 8.22 -0.19 6.59
C ILE A 185 9.64 -0.56 6.17
N GLY A 186 10.19 -1.62 6.77
CA GLY A 186 11.51 -2.12 6.42
C GLY A 186 11.61 -3.63 6.49
N GLY A 187 12.60 -4.17 5.77
CA GLY A 187 12.95 -5.59 5.74
C GLY A 187 11.99 -6.51 4.99
N SER A 188 10.79 -6.02 4.62
CA SER A 188 9.78 -6.72 3.83
C SER A 188 9.46 -5.96 2.55
N GLY A 189 9.50 -6.67 1.41
CA GLY A 189 9.01 -6.18 0.12
C GLY A 189 7.50 -6.35 -0.06
N TYR A 190 6.79 -6.95 0.88
CA TYR A 190 5.36 -7.21 0.71
C TYR A 190 4.57 -5.89 0.67
N THR A 191 4.00 -5.54 -0.49
CA THR A 191 3.31 -4.26 -0.71
C THR A 191 2.04 -4.12 0.13
N GLY A 192 1.45 -5.25 0.53
CA GLY A 192 0.27 -5.27 1.39
C GLY A 192 0.50 -4.60 2.75
N GLU A 193 1.76 -4.42 3.19
CA GLU A 193 2.07 -3.59 4.37
C GLU A 193 1.82 -2.09 4.12
N ILE A 194 2.03 -1.59 2.89
CA ILE A 194 1.67 -0.21 2.51
C ILE A 194 0.16 -0.03 2.55
N LYS A 195 -0.59 -0.94 1.88
CA LYS A 195 -2.06 -0.96 1.85
C LYS A 195 -2.64 -0.98 3.26
N LYS A 196 -2.30 -2.01 4.04
CA LYS A 196 -2.87 -2.21 5.37
C LYS A 196 -2.33 -1.24 6.41
N GLY A 197 -1.19 -0.59 6.16
CA GLY A 197 -0.71 0.55 6.93
C GLY A 197 -1.72 1.71 6.88
N ILE A 198 -2.06 2.19 5.68
CA ILE A 198 -3.06 3.26 5.51
C ILE A 198 -4.44 2.82 5.99
N PHE A 199 -4.83 1.57 5.74
CA PHE A 199 -6.10 1.08 6.29
C PHE A 199 -6.13 1.12 7.82
N THR A 200 -5.03 0.81 8.49
CA THR A 200 -4.94 0.91 9.95
C THR A 200 -5.09 2.35 10.41
N VAL A 201 -4.47 3.30 9.70
CA VAL A 201 -4.63 4.73 9.97
C VAL A 201 -6.09 5.15 9.86
N LEU A 202 -6.77 4.77 8.78
CA LEU A 202 -8.18 5.12 8.55
C LEU A 202 -9.13 4.45 9.56
N ASN A 203 -8.80 3.23 10.03
CA ASN A 203 -9.56 2.57 11.10
C ASN A 203 -9.42 3.26 12.47
N TYR A 204 -8.43 4.13 12.64
CA TYR A 204 -8.29 4.97 13.83
C TYR A 204 -8.93 6.34 13.61
N ILE A 205 -8.48 7.10 12.60
CA ILE A 205 -8.89 8.49 12.37
C ILE A 205 -10.39 8.60 12.11
N LEU A 206 -10.95 7.76 11.23
CA LEU A 206 -12.36 7.88 10.85
C LEU A 206 -13.30 7.66 12.03
N PRO A 207 -13.21 6.56 12.81
CA PRO A 207 -14.13 6.36 13.92
C PRO A 207 -13.82 7.27 15.11
N PHE A 208 -12.54 7.46 15.45
CA PHE A 208 -12.14 8.15 16.67
C PHE A 208 -12.23 9.68 16.56
N GLU A 209 -11.79 10.25 15.44
CA GLU A 209 -11.70 11.71 15.26
C GLU A 209 -12.89 12.28 14.51
N GLN A 210 -13.53 11.49 13.63
CA GLN A 210 -14.53 11.98 12.69
C GLN A 210 -15.91 11.32 12.84
N ASN A 211 -16.04 10.33 13.74
CA ASN A 211 -17.27 9.56 13.98
C ASN A 211 -17.83 8.89 12.70
N ILE A 212 -16.94 8.38 11.84
CA ILE A 212 -17.27 7.70 10.59
C ILE A 212 -16.94 6.21 10.71
N LEU A 213 -17.84 5.35 10.23
CA LEU A 213 -17.62 3.91 10.26
C LEU A 213 -16.59 3.51 9.21
N SER A 214 -15.45 2.97 9.64
CA SER A 214 -14.45 2.33 8.78
C SER A 214 -14.72 0.82 8.69
N MET A 215 -14.62 0.25 7.48
CA MET A 215 -15.06 -1.11 7.20
C MET A 215 -14.06 -1.87 6.33
N HIS A 216 -13.85 -3.14 6.67
CA HIS A 216 -13.12 -4.11 5.84
C HIS A 216 -14.12 -5.00 5.10
N CYS A 217 -14.56 -4.55 3.93
CA CYS A 217 -15.63 -5.14 3.16
C CYS A 217 -15.46 -4.85 1.67
N SER A 218 -16.12 -5.62 0.80
CA SER A 218 -16.40 -5.13 -0.55
C SER A 218 -17.75 -4.41 -0.57
N ALA A 219 -17.95 -3.51 -1.53
CA ALA A 219 -19.22 -2.83 -1.71
C ALA A 219 -19.56 -2.61 -3.20
N ASN A 220 -20.84 -2.70 -3.53
CA ASN A 220 -21.34 -2.40 -4.87
C ASN A 220 -22.68 -1.66 -4.80
N ILE A 221 -23.06 -1.02 -5.91
CA ILE A 221 -24.28 -0.23 -6.04
C ILE A 221 -25.12 -0.72 -7.23
N GLY A 222 -26.41 -0.91 -6.98
CA GLY A 222 -27.40 -1.26 -7.98
C GLY A 222 -27.78 -0.07 -8.86
N VAL A 223 -28.47 -0.36 -9.96
CA VAL A 223 -28.94 0.68 -10.90
C VAL A 223 -29.91 1.68 -10.26
N ASN A 224 -30.58 1.29 -9.18
CA ASN A 224 -31.52 2.14 -8.43
C ASN A 224 -30.84 2.90 -7.26
N GLY A 225 -29.52 2.80 -7.13
CA GLY A 225 -28.77 3.44 -6.06
C GLY A 225 -28.73 2.65 -4.73
N ASP A 226 -29.29 1.44 -4.70
CA ASP A 226 -29.21 0.55 -3.53
C ASP A 226 -27.77 0.04 -3.34
N THR A 227 -27.17 0.32 -2.18
CA THR A 227 -25.81 -0.14 -1.85
C THR A 227 -25.84 -1.44 -1.06
N SER A 228 -24.97 -2.38 -1.44
CA SER A 228 -24.71 -3.61 -0.69
C SER A 228 -23.28 -3.64 -0.19
N VAL A 229 -23.10 -4.08 1.06
CA VAL A 229 -21.79 -4.21 1.71
C VAL A 229 -21.59 -5.66 2.12
N PHE A 230 -20.41 -6.22 1.83
CA PHE A 230 -20.09 -7.63 2.03
C PHE A 230 -18.90 -7.77 2.98
N PHE A 231 -19.17 -8.13 4.23
CA PHE A 231 -18.13 -8.46 5.20
C PHE A 231 -17.71 -9.92 5.08
N GLY A 232 -16.43 -10.19 5.35
CA GLY A 232 -15.90 -11.54 5.30
C GLY A 232 -14.38 -11.56 5.40
N LEU A 233 -13.83 -12.69 5.85
CA LEU A 233 -12.38 -12.89 5.85
C LEU A 233 -11.86 -13.15 4.43
N SER A 234 -10.55 -13.27 4.29
CA SER A 234 -9.97 -13.63 2.99
C SER A 234 -10.41 -15.04 2.60
N GLY A 235 -10.87 -15.21 1.35
CA GLY A 235 -11.35 -16.50 0.83
C GLY A 235 -12.83 -16.83 1.11
N THR A 236 -13.60 -15.93 1.72
CA THR A 236 -15.03 -16.16 2.01
C THR A 236 -15.98 -15.68 0.90
N GLY A 237 -15.46 -15.44 -0.32
CA GLY A 237 -16.27 -15.06 -1.48
C GLY A 237 -16.64 -13.57 -1.60
N LYS A 238 -16.10 -12.67 -0.76
CA LYS A 238 -16.37 -11.22 -0.84
C LYS A 238 -16.22 -10.65 -2.26
N THR A 239 -15.06 -10.87 -2.85
CA THR A 239 -14.70 -10.33 -4.18
C THR A 239 -15.60 -10.90 -5.27
N THR A 240 -15.85 -12.22 -5.22
CA THR A 240 -16.73 -12.92 -6.16
C THR A 240 -18.17 -12.41 -6.08
N LEU A 241 -18.71 -12.21 -4.87
CA LEU A 241 -20.08 -11.73 -4.67
C LEU A 241 -20.23 -10.23 -5.00
N SER A 242 -19.19 -9.43 -4.79
CA SER A 242 -19.25 -8.01 -5.14
C SER A 242 -19.13 -7.74 -6.64
N ALA A 243 -18.50 -8.64 -7.40
CA ALA A 243 -18.30 -8.54 -8.85
C ALA A 243 -19.52 -9.00 -9.66
N ASP A 244 -20.72 -8.61 -9.23
CA ASP A 244 -21.97 -8.86 -9.94
C ASP A 244 -22.05 -8.00 -11.21
N PRO A 245 -22.23 -8.57 -12.41
CA PRO A 245 -22.28 -7.81 -13.66
C PRO A 245 -23.45 -6.82 -13.75
N LEU A 246 -24.49 -6.97 -12.92
CA LEU A 246 -25.65 -6.08 -12.86
C LEU A 246 -25.45 -4.91 -11.86
N ARG A 247 -24.33 -4.88 -11.14
CA ARG A 247 -24.04 -3.88 -10.11
C ARG A 247 -22.69 -3.23 -10.36
N LYS A 248 -22.57 -1.94 -10.06
CA LYS A 248 -21.28 -1.23 -10.19
C LYS A 248 -20.46 -1.43 -8.92
N LEU A 249 -19.24 -1.93 -9.06
CA LEU A 249 -18.31 -2.07 -7.94
C LEU A 249 -17.93 -0.68 -7.39
N ILE A 250 -18.06 -0.48 -6.08
CA ILE A 250 -17.54 0.70 -5.38
C ILE A 250 -16.08 0.45 -5.00
N GLY A 251 -15.79 -0.73 -4.45
CA GLY A 251 -14.44 -1.21 -4.13
C GLY A 251 -14.46 -2.64 -3.58
N ASP A 252 -13.31 -3.29 -3.52
CA ASP A 252 -13.19 -4.71 -3.21
C ASP A 252 -12.82 -5.03 -1.75
N ASP A 253 -12.34 -4.06 -0.97
CA ASP A 253 -11.74 -4.37 0.34
C ASP A 253 -11.92 -3.33 1.46
N GLU A 254 -11.86 -2.02 1.19
CA GLU A 254 -11.76 -0.99 2.24
C GLU A 254 -12.68 0.21 1.98
N HIS A 255 -13.66 0.43 2.88
CA HIS A 255 -14.68 1.47 2.73
C HIS A 255 -14.93 2.24 4.01
N GLY A 256 -15.37 3.49 3.83
CA GLY A 256 -15.96 4.30 4.88
C GLY A 256 -17.46 4.42 4.67
N TRP A 257 -18.21 4.64 5.75
CA TRP A 257 -19.64 4.90 5.70
C TRP A 257 -19.98 6.06 6.63
N ASP A 258 -20.40 7.17 6.02
CA ASP A 258 -20.90 8.34 6.72
C ASP A 258 -22.43 8.46 6.63
N HIS A 259 -22.95 9.63 6.96
CA HIS A 259 -24.39 9.91 6.94
C HIS A 259 -24.99 9.98 5.53
N GLU A 260 -24.17 10.05 4.47
CA GLU A 260 -24.62 10.20 3.09
C GLU A 260 -24.43 8.92 2.28
N SER A 261 -23.26 8.27 2.38
CA SER A 261 -22.91 7.17 1.48
C SER A 261 -21.77 6.28 1.96
N VAL A 262 -21.63 5.13 1.30
CA VAL A 262 -20.44 4.28 1.36
C VAL A 262 -19.43 4.74 0.31
N PHE A 263 -18.18 4.95 0.70
CA PHE A 263 -17.12 5.43 -0.19
C PHE A 263 -15.87 4.56 -0.08
N ASN A 264 -15.17 4.38 -1.20
CA ASN A 264 -13.94 3.58 -1.25
C ASN A 264 -12.77 4.35 -0.66
N PHE A 265 -11.84 3.65 0.01
CA PHE A 265 -10.57 4.24 0.41
C PHE A 265 -9.53 4.22 -0.71
N GLU A 266 -9.69 3.31 -1.65
CA GLU A 266 -8.70 2.98 -2.67
C GLU A 266 -9.11 3.49 -4.06
N GLY A 267 -8.12 3.61 -4.95
CA GLY A 267 -8.27 3.91 -6.38
C GLY A 267 -8.05 2.70 -7.31
N GLY A 268 -7.82 1.51 -6.74
CA GLY A 268 -7.63 0.25 -7.46
C GLY A 268 -7.92 -0.95 -6.57
N CYS A 269 -7.48 -2.13 -6.99
CA CYS A 269 -7.75 -3.41 -6.32
C CYS A 269 -6.46 -4.20 -6.07
N TYR A 270 -6.42 -4.98 -5.00
CA TYR A 270 -5.30 -5.88 -4.67
C TYR A 270 -5.82 -7.32 -4.53
N ALA A 271 -6.16 -7.90 -5.68
CA ALA A 271 -6.82 -9.20 -5.76
C ALA A 271 -5.86 -10.37 -5.56
N LYS A 272 -6.33 -11.40 -4.87
CA LYS A 272 -5.64 -12.69 -4.82
C LYS A 272 -5.79 -13.39 -6.16
N CYS A 273 -4.66 -13.76 -6.73
CA CYS A 273 -4.65 -14.47 -8.01
C CYS A 273 -4.70 -16.01 -7.84
N VAL A 274 -4.55 -16.56 -6.63
CA VAL A 274 -4.51 -18.03 -6.36
C VAL A 274 -5.68 -18.76 -7.02
N ASN A 275 -5.40 -19.67 -7.96
CA ASN A 275 -6.39 -20.40 -8.79
C ASN A 275 -7.31 -19.52 -9.67
N LEU A 276 -6.91 -18.29 -9.98
CA LEU A 276 -7.63 -17.41 -10.89
C LEU A 276 -7.73 -18.08 -12.27
N SER A 277 -8.95 -18.09 -12.83
CA SER A 277 -9.20 -18.48 -14.20
C SER A 277 -10.18 -17.50 -14.84
N GLU A 278 -10.09 -17.34 -16.16
CA GLU A 278 -11.01 -16.51 -16.93
C GLU A 278 -12.47 -16.95 -16.74
N GLU A 279 -12.71 -18.25 -16.62
CA GLU A 279 -14.06 -18.80 -16.41
C GLU A 279 -14.68 -18.38 -15.06
N LYS A 280 -13.89 -18.41 -13.98
CA LYS A 280 -14.39 -18.15 -12.63
C LYS A 280 -14.46 -16.67 -12.30
N GLU A 281 -13.47 -15.91 -12.76
CA GLU A 281 -13.27 -14.51 -12.38
C GLU A 281 -12.84 -13.68 -13.61
N PRO A 282 -13.70 -13.58 -14.65
CA PRO A 282 -13.35 -12.98 -15.93
C PRO A 282 -12.92 -11.52 -15.82
N GLN A 283 -13.55 -10.75 -14.92
CA GLN A 283 -13.23 -9.34 -14.72
C GLN A 283 -11.81 -9.17 -14.18
N ILE A 284 -11.43 -9.94 -13.15
CA ILE A 284 -10.08 -9.90 -12.55
C ILE A 284 -9.06 -10.43 -13.55
N PHE A 285 -9.36 -11.52 -14.25
CA PHE A 285 -8.47 -12.08 -15.28
C PHE A 285 -8.20 -11.06 -16.40
N SER A 286 -9.23 -10.39 -16.92
CA SER A 286 -9.10 -9.37 -17.97
C SER A 286 -8.38 -8.10 -17.52
N ALA A 287 -8.37 -7.83 -16.21
CA ALA A 287 -7.65 -6.70 -15.63
C ALA A 287 -6.12 -6.92 -15.66
N ILE A 288 -5.65 -8.18 -15.75
CA ILE A 288 -4.22 -8.52 -15.85
C ILE A 288 -3.71 -8.21 -17.26
N ARG A 289 -3.18 -7.00 -17.42
CA ARG A 289 -2.60 -6.49 -18.67
C ARG A 289 -1.46 -5.51 -18.39
N SER A 290 -0.90 -4.87 -19.42
CA SER A 290 0.08 -3.80 -19.24
C SER A 290 -0.37 -2.74 -18.22
N GLY A 291 0.54 -2.38 -17.29
CA GLY A 291 0.26 -1.54 -16.13
C GLY A 291 -0.12 -2.30 -14.85
N THR A 292 -0.48 -3.58 -14.95
CA THR A 292 -0.75 -4.44 -13.79
C THR A 292 0.56 -4.87 -13.13
N LEU A 293 0.55 -4.91 -11.80
CA LEU A 293 1.61 -5.51 -10.98
C LEU A 293 1.14 -6.87 -10.46
N LEU A 294 1.90 -7.92 -10.75
CA LEU A 294 1.71 -9.26 -10.22
C LEU A 294 2.81 -9.56 -9.19
N GLU A 295 2.39 -9.85 -7.97
CA GLU A 295 3.32 -10.17 -6.88
C GLU A 295 3.44 -11.68 -6.69
N ASN A 296 4.68 -12.17 -6.63
CA ASN A 296 5.02 -13.55 -6.25
C ASN A 296 4.38 -14.64 -7.13
N VAL A 297 3.94 -14.30 -8.34
CA VAL A 297 3.47 -15.28 -9.32
C VAL A 297 4.64 -16.13 -9.81
N ARG A 298 4.37 -17.41 -10.10
CA ARG A 298 5.37 -18.32 -10.68
C ARG A 298 5.03 -18.54 -12.15
N PHE A 299 6.02 -19.00 -12.92
CA PHE A 299 5.85 -19.23 -14.35
C PHE A 299 6.24 -20.66 -14.69
N LEU A 300 5.47 -21.33 -15.55
CA LEU A 300 5.99 -22.48 -16.29
C LEU A 300 6.75 -21.97 -17.48
N LYS A 301 7.94 -22.52 -17.66
CA LYS A 301 8.66 -22.39 -18.92
C LYS A 301 8.04 -23.37 -19.91
N GLU A 302 7.33 -22.86 -20.92
CA GLU A 302 6.97 -23.64 -22.10
C GLU A 302 7.84 -23.24 -23.29
N ARG A 303 7.90 -24.10 -24.32
CA ARG A 303 8.83 -24.00 -25.46
C ARG A 303 8.73 -22.70 -26.28
N ARG A 304 7.75 -21.83 -26.02
CA ARG A 304 7.51 -20.54 -26.72
C ARG A 304 7.18 -19.35 -25.81
N GLY A 305 7.26 -19.49 -24.47
CA GLY A 305 6.84 -18.41 -23.56
C GLY A 305 6.77 -18.82 -22.08
N TRP A 306 6.32 -17.88 -21.25
CA TRP A 306 6.13 -18.06 -19.81
C TRP A 306 4.63 -18.02 -19.50
N THR A 307 4.00 -19.18 -19.35
CA THR A 307 2.62 -19.24 -18.87
C THR A 307 2.63 -18.96 -17.36
N MET A 308 1.84 -17.97 -16.93
CA MET A 308 1.63 -17.70 -15.50
C MET A 308 1.04 -18.95 -14.84
N ILE A 309 1.79 -19.63 -13.96
CA ILE A 309 1.15 -20.49 -12.97
C ILE A 309 0.96 -19.69 -11.71
N ILE A 310 -0.30 -19.53 -11.39
CA ILE A 310 -0.68 -19.07 -10.09
C ILE A 310 -0.74 -20.29 -9.15
N PHE A 311 0.34 -20.57 -8.43
CA PHE A 311 0.40 -21.68 -7.48
C PHE A 311 -0.39 -21.37 -6.19
N ARG A 312 -0.70 -22.45 -5.46
CA ARG A 312 -1.36 -22.50 -4.14
C ARG A 312 -0.55 -21.84 -3.03
#